data_AF-A0A7W9UPM2-F1
#
_entry.id   AF-A0A7W9UPM2-F1
#
_cell.length_a   1.000
_cell.length_b   1.000
_cell.length_c   1.000
_cell.angle_alpha   90.00
_cell.angle_beta   90.00
_cell.angle_gamma   90.00
#
_symmetry.space_group_name_H-M   'P 1'
#
loop_
_entity.id
_entity.type
_entity.pdbx_description
1 polymer ?
#
loop_
_entity_poly.entity_id
_entity_poly.type
_entity_poly.pdbx_seq_one_letter_code
_entity_poly.pdbx_strand_id
1 'polypeptide(L)' 'MVAAQDMRKTGVGTELVATAARGARAANCEWLHVDFEEHLRPFYFDACGFRPTDAGLIALR' A
#
# COMPACT_ATOMS: atom_id res chain seq x y z
N MET A 1 -2.03 -2.89 -6.59
CA MET A 1 -2.96 -3.92 -6.06
C MET A 1 -4.17 -3.98 -6.97
N VAL A 2 -4.73 -5.17 -7.22
CA VAL A 2 -5.97 -5.34 -7.98
C VAL A 2 -6.98 -6.10 -7.13
N ALA A 3 -8.22 -5.64 -7.12
CA ALA A 3 -9.36 -6.32 -6.53
C ALA A 3 -10.52 -6.32 -7.53
N ALA A 4 -11.33 -7.39 -7.52
CA ALA A 4 -12.56 -7.46 -8.30
C ALA A 4 -13.48 -6.27 -7.92
N GLN A 5 -14.22 -5.75 -8.89
CA GLN A 5 -14.98 -4.50 -8.70
C GLN A 5 -16.03 -4.60 -7.59
N ASP A 6 -16.71 -5.74 -7.50
CA ASP A 6 -17.68 -6.10 -6.48
C ASP A 6 -17.07 -6.27 -5.08
N MET A 7 -15.77 -6.58 -5.01
CA MET A 7 -15.00 -6.70 -3.77
C MET A 7 -14.35 -5.39 -3.32
N ARG A 8 -14.61 -4.26 -4.01
CA ARG A 8 -14.12 -2.96 -3.57
C ARG A 8 -14.88 -2.50 -2.33
N LYS A 9 -14.16 -1.87 -1.39
CA LYS A 9 -14.72 -1.35 -0.12
C LYS A 9 -15.30 -2.43 0.82
N THR A 10 -15.02 -3.71 0.59
CA THR A 10 -15.41 -4.81 1.49
C THR A 10 -14.33 -5.18 2.52
N GLY A 11 -13.20 -4.46 2.52
CA GLY A 11 -12.06 -4.72 3.41
C GLY A 11 -10.99 -5.68 2.85
N VAL A 12 -11.26 -6.35 1.72
CA VAL A 12 -10.31 -7.29 1.09
C VAL A 12 -8.95 -6.65 0.80
N GLY A 13 -8.92 -5.40 0.33
CA GLY A 13 -7.67 -4.69 0.08
C GLY A 13 -6.83 -4.48 1.34
N THR A 14 -7.45 -4.12 2.46
CA THR A 14 -6.75 -3.92 3.74
C THR A 14 -6.22 -5.23 4.30
N GLU A 15 -7.00 -6.31 4.21
CA GLU A 15 -6.56 -7.65 4.61
C GLU A 15 -5.35 -8.09 3.79
N LEU A 16 -5.38 -7.87 2.47
CA LEU A 16 -4.29 -8.22 1.57
C LEU A 16 -2.99 -7.50 1.95
N VAL A 17 -3.05 -6.20 2.24
CA VAL A 17 -1.86 -5.46 2.74
C VAL A 17 -1.39 -6.01 4.07
N ALA A 18 -2.30 -6.28 5.00
CA ALA A 18 -1.93 -6.81 6.32
C ALA A 18 -1.22 -8.18 6.19
N THR A 19 -1.69 -9.03 5.29
CA THR A 19 -1.07 -10.33 4.98
C THR A 19 0.31 -10.16 4.36
N ALA A 20 0.47 -9.25 3.38
CA ALA A 20 1.76 -8.94 2.79
C ALA A 20 2.76 -8.41 3.85
N ALA A 21 2.31 -7.52 4.73
CA ALA A 21 3.13 -6.96 5.79
C ALA A 21 3.55 -8.02 6.83
N ARG A 22 2.66 -8.97 7.17
CA ARG A 22 3.03 -10.12 8.03
C ARG A 22 4.08 -11.00 7.36
N GLY A 23 3.91 -11.31 6.08
CA GLY A 23 4.88 -12.09 5.31
C GLY A 23 6.26 -11.42 5.23
N ALA A 24 6.29 -10.11 4.92
CA ALA A 24 7.54 -9.34 4.86
C ALA A 24 8.28 -9.34 6.19
N ARG A 25 7.57 -9.17 7.31
CA ARG A 25 8.17 -9.26 8.66
C ARG A 25 8.72 -10.65 8.96
N ALA A 26 7.98 -11.70 8.62
CA ALA A 26 8.43 -13.08 8.81
C ALA A 26 9.67 -13.41 7.96
N ALA A 27 9.86 -12.71 6.83
CA ALA A 27 11.03 -12.81 5.98
C ALA A 27 12.20 -11.89 6.42
N ASN A 28 12.12 -11.24 7.59
CA ASN A 28 13.09 -10.25 8.09
C ASN A 28 13.32 -9.06 7.13
N CYS A 29 12.31 -8.69 6.34
CA CYS A 29 12.35 -7.43 5.60
C CYS A 29 12.11 -6.26 6.56
N GLU A 30 12.91 -5.20 6.40
CA GLU A 30 12.81 -4.01 7.24
C GLU A 30 11.70 -3.06 6.75
N TRP A 31 11.51 -2.97 5.44
CA TRP A 31 10.60 -2.01 4.82
C TRP A 31 9.67 -2.68 3.80
N LEU A 32 8.39 -2.30 3.85
CA LEU A 32 7.43 -2.53 2.78
C LEU A 32 7.07 -1.16 2.21
N HIS A 33 7.39 -0.93 0.94
CA HIS A 33 7.13 0.32 0.25
C HIS A 33 5.87 0.20 -0.62
N VAL A 34 5.14 1.31 -0.77
CA VAL A 34 4.01 1.41 -1.70
C VAL A 34 4.10 2.70 -2.50
N ASP A 35 3.87 2.58 -3.81
CA ASP A 35 3.61 3.71 -4.70
C ASP A 35 2.16 3.64 -5.16
N PHE A 36 1.48 4.79 -5.20
CA PHE A 36 0.06 4.87 -5.44
C PHE A 36 -0.40 6.28 -5.86
N GLU A 37 -1.52 6.36 -6.57
CA GLU A 37 -2.12 7.62 -6.99
C GLU A 37 -2.79 8.38 -5.83
N GLU A 38 -2.83 9.71 -5.89
CA GLU A 38 -3.33 10.58 -4.80
C GLU A 38 -4.69 10.17 -4.21
N HIS A 39 -5.63 9.71 -5.05
CA HIS A 39 -6.96 9.32 -4.61
C HIS A 39 -6.97 8.06 -3.69
N LEU A 40 -5.87 7.32 -3.63
CA LEU A 40 -5.69 6.15 -2.75
C LEU A 40 -5.00 6.50 -1.43
N ARG A 41 -4.67 7.78 -1.17
CA ARG A 41 -4.08 8.22 0.11
C ARG A 41 -4.86 7.73 1.34
N PRO A 42 -6.19 7.89 1.43
CA PRO A 42 -6.93 7.42 2.61
C PRO A 42 -6.84 5.90 2.80
N PHE A 43 -6.73 5.15 1.70
CA PHE A 43 -6.59 3.71 1.76
C PHE A 43 -5.22 3.29 2.30
N TYR A 44 -4.12 3.83 1.76
CA TYR A 44 -2.78 3.40 2.16
C TYR A 44 -2.31 4.01 3.49
N PHE A 45 -2.57 5.29 3.72
CA PHE A 45 -2.11 5.96 4.95
C PHE A 45 -3.03 5.69 6.12
N ASP A 46 -4.34 5.87 5.95
CA ASP A 46 -5.27 5.77 7.09
C ASP A 46 -5.67 4.32 7.35
N ALA A 47 -6.13 3.60 6.32
CA ALA A 47 -6.65 2.23 6.51
C ALA A 47 -5.55 1.16 6.61
N CYS A 48 -4.43 1.31 5.90
CA CYS A 48 -3.34 0.32 5.89
C CYS A 48 -2.16 0.68 6.80
N GLY A 49 -2.07 1.93 7.27
CA GLY A 49 -1.04 2.37 8.21
C GLY A 49 0.35 2.61 7.61
N PHE A 50 0.46 2.80 6.28
CA PHE A 50 1.70 3.30 5.70
C PHE A 50 1.97 4.73 6.19
N ARG A 51 3.23 5.09 6.32
CA ARG A 51 3.65 6.46 6.63
C ARG A 51 4.19 7.12 5.36
N PRO A 52 3.91 8.43 5.15
CA PRO A 52 4.45 9.13 4.01
C PRO A 52 5.98 9.17 4.07
N THR A 53 6.60 9.06 2.90
CA THR A 53 8.05 9.23 2.71
C THR A 53 8.26 10.26 1.61
N ASP A 54 9.31 11.08 1.74
CA ASP A 54 9.67 12.02 0.69
C ASP A 54 10.25 11.25 -0.50
N ALA A 55 9.66 11.44 -1.68
CA ALA A 55 10.14 10.89 -2.94
C ALA A 55 10.50 12.02 -3.90
N GLY A 56 11.61 11.85 -4.62
CA GLY A 56 12.06 12.79 -5.65
C GLY A 56 11.82 12.23 -7.04
N LEU A 57 11.46 13.10 -7.98
CA LEU A 57 11.40 12.80 -9.41
C LEU A 57 12.18 13.87 -10.16
N ILE A 58 12.81 13.48 -11.27
CA ILE A 58 13.38 14.40 -12.25
C ILE A 58 12.74 14.12 -13.61
N ALA A 59 12.46 15.18 -14.37
CA ALA A 59 12.04 15.05 -15.75
C ALA A 59 13.26 14.66 -16.61
N LEU A 60 13.15 13.57 -17.36
CA LEU A 60 14.19 13.11 -18.30
C LEU A 60 13.93 13.54 -19.75
N ARG A 61 12.81 14.22 -19.98
CA ARG A 61 12.37 14.82 -21.24
C ARG A 61 11.45 16.00 -20.96
#